data_AF-A0AAQ1MZY1-F1
#
_entry.id   AF-A0AAQ1MZY1-F1
#
_cell.length_a   1.000
_cell.length_b   1.000
_cell.length_c   1.000
_cell.angle_alpha   90.00
_cell.angle_beta   90.00
_cell.angle_gamma   90.00
#
_symmetry.space_group_name_H-M   'P 1'
#
loop_
_entity.id
_entity.type
_entity.pdbx_description
1 polymer ?
#
loop_
_entity_poly.entity_id
_entity_poly.type
_entity_poly.pdbx_seq_one_letter_code
_entity_poly.pdbx_strand_id
1 'polypeptide(L)'
;MSCCSNNKLSTRNDDTNSLYEILKIDSTKSMYLIQIRNGKINELVLSERNCKAKSKNKIVVGKEYPLRIDPLDSYFNDDDFEKNGFKVDDINVKSLTQGTIYMSNNLCGLYISEK
;
A
#
# COMPACT_ATOMS: atom_id res chain seq x y z
N MET A 1 4.25 -48.33 8.54
CA MET A 1 4.39 -47.12 9.37
C MET A 1 4.84 -45.99 8.46
N SER A 2 4.11 -44.88 8.54
CA SER A 2 4.30 -43.56 7.89
C SER A 2 5.73 -43.02 8.07
N CYS A 3 6.27 -42.09 7.27
CA CYS A 3 5.70 -40.90 6.66
C CYS A 3 6.40 -40.53 5.35
N CYS A 4 5.61 -40.18 4.33
CA CYS A 4 5.96 -39.24 3.28
C CYS A 4 5.28 -37.89 3.57
N SER A 5 5.94 -36.79 3.15
CA SER A 5 5.44 -35.43 2.81
C SER A 5 6.27 -34.35 3.53
N ASN A 6 7.10 -33.57 2.81
CA ASN A 6 6.75 -32.39 1.97
C ASN A 6 6.32 -31.21 2.85
N ASN A 7 6.89 -30.01 2.77
CA ASN A 7 7.05 -29.22 1.56
C ASN A 7 8.19 -28.21 1.64
N LYS A 8 8.89 -28.10 0.51
CA LYS A 8 9.66 -26.94 0.07
C LYS A 8 8.95 -25.64 0.45
N LEU A 9 9.72 -24.74 1.04
CA LEU A 9 9.41 -23.32 1.14
C LEU A 9 8.90 -22.84 -0.22
N SER A 10 7.61 -22.55 -0.30
CA SER A 10 6.99 -21.93 -1.47
C SER A 10 7.48 -20.48 -1.52
N THR A 11 8.64 -20.25 -2.15
CA THR A 11 8.91 -18.97 -2.79
C THR A 11 7.84 -18.80 -3.86
N ARG A 12 6.76 -18.10 -3.50
CA ARG A 12 5.80 -17.54 -4.46
C ARG A 12 6.59 -16.54 -5.32
N ASN A 13 7.27 -17.06 -6.33
CA ASN A 13 7.64 -16.35 -7.54
C ASN A 13 6.44 -16.46 -8.49
N ASP A 14 5.40 -15.72 -8.16
CA ASP A 14 4.30 -15.29 -9.02
C ASP A 14 4.20 -13.80 -8.65
N ASP A 15 4.26 -12.82 -9.55
CA ASP A 15 3.36 -12.68 -10.68
C ASP A 15 3.90 -11.63 -11.64
N THR A 16 3.55 -11.81 -12.91
CA THR A 16 3.86 -10.97 -14.07
C THR A 16 3.07 -9.64 -14.09
N ASN A 17 2.66 -9.13 -12.93
CA ASN A 17 1.94 -7.86 -12.81
C ASN A 17 2.42 -7.15 -11.53
N SER A 18 3.58 -6.50 -11.58
CA SER A 18 4.06 -5.64 -10.48
C SER A 18 3.68 -4.17 -10.68
N LEU A 19 2.94 -3.87 -11.75
CA LEU A 19 2.41 -2.55 -12.05
C LEU A 19 1.09 -2.35 -11.33
N TYR A 20 1.03 -1.28 -10.55
CA TYR A 20 -0.16 -0.88 -9.82
C TYR A 20 -0.61 0.48 -10.31
N GLU A 21 -1.88 0.57 -10.68
CA GLU A 21 -2.54 1.82 -10.98
C GLU A 21 -2.86 2.55 -9.68
N ILE A 22 -2.46 3.82 -9.59
CA ILE A 22 -2.82 4.67 -8.46
C ILE A 22 -4.24 5.21 -8.68
N LEU A 23 -5.19 4.77 -7.86
CA LEU A 23 -6.59 5.17 -7.99
C LEU A 23 -6.90 6.47 -7.23
N LYS A 24 -6.33 6.60 -6.03
CA LYS A 24 -6.55 7.75 -5.14
C LYS A 24 -5.33 7.93 -4.25
N ILE A 25 -5.04 9.19 -3.91
CA ILE A 25 -4.04 9.52 -2.91
C ILE A 25 -4.67 10.51 -1.94
N ASP A 26 -4.67 10.16 -0.66
CA ASP A 26 -5.03 11.04 0.44
C ASP A 26 -3.78 11.34 1.26
N SER A 27 -3.75 12.49 1.94
CA SER A 27 -2.57 12.89 2.73
C SER A 27 -2.92 13.52 4.06
N THR A 28 -2.13 13.21 5.08
CA THR A 28 -2.11 13.90 6.37
C THR A 28 -0.82 14.70 6.49
N LYS A 29 -0.56 15.34 7.64
CA LYS A 29 0.69 16.08 7.85
C LYS A 29 1.95 15.20 7.72
N SER A 30 1.87 13.93 8.07
CA SER A 30 3.02 13.01 8.17
C SER A 30 3.00 11.86 7.18
N MET A 31 1.85 11.48 6.62
CA MET A 31 1.73 10.28 5.78
C MET A 31 0.86 10.49 4.54
N TYR A 32 1.05 9.60 3.57
CA TYR A 32 0.21 9.37 2.40
C TYR A 32 -0.52 8.04 2.56
N LEU A 33 -1.80 8.04 2.22
CA LEU A 33 -2.60 6.82 2.02
C LEU A 33 -2.88 6.73 0.52
N ILE A 34 -2.45 5.64 -0.10
CA ILE A 34 -2.48 5.47 -1.53
C ILE A 34 -3.31 4.24 -1.84
N GLN A 35 -4.42 4.45 -2.53
CA GLN A 35 -5.25 3.35 -3.03
C GLN A 35 -4.71 2.90 -4.37
N ILE A 36 -4.40 1.61 -4.46
CA ILE A 36 -3.83 1.00 -5.65
C ILE A 36 -4.68 -0.13 -6.17
N ARG A 37 -4.60 -0.36 -7.48
CA ARG A 37 -5.23 -1.49 -8.15
C ARG A 37 -4.28 -2.17 -9.09
N ASN A 38 -4.34 -3.49 -9.13
CA ASN A 38 -3.64 -4.28 -10.13
C ASN A 38 -4.44 -5.52 -10.43
N GLY A 39 -5.11 -5.56 -11.60
CA GLY A 39 -5.85 -6.68 -12.17
C GLY A 39 -6.87 -7.36 -11.25
N LYS A 40 -6.36 -8.10 -10.27
CA LYS A 40 -7.07 -8.93 -9.29
C LYS A 40 -7.24 -8.28 -7.91
N ILE A 41 -6.47 -7.24 -7.57
CA ILE A 41 -6.38 -6.74 -6.19
C ILE A 41 -6.58 -5.22 -6.11
N ASN A 42 -7.31 -4.78 -5.09
CA ASN A 42 -7.47 -3.39 -4.67
C ASN A 42 -6.94 -3.27 -3.24
N GLU A 43 -5.85 -2.52 -3.04
CA GLU A 43 -5.12 -2.50 -1.77
C GLU A 43 -4.80 -1.07 -1.33
N LEU A 44 -4.42 -0.93 -0.06
CA LEU A 44 -4.02 0.33 0.56
C LEU A 44 -2.54 0.30 0.91
N VAL A 45 -1.82 1.35 0.51
CA VAL A 45 -0.42 1.57 0.84
C VAL A 45 -0.28 2.81 1.70
N LEU A 46 0.39 2.66 2.84
CA LEU A 46 0.84 3.75 3.69
C LEU A 46 2.29 4.11 3.35
N SER A 47 2.55 5.41 3.25
CA SER A 47 3.90 5.92 3.04
C SER A 47 4.15 7.20 3.82
N GLU A 48 5.39 7.42 4.27
CA GLU A 48 5.79 8.63 4.98
C GLU A 48 5.97 9.82 4.03
N ARG A 49 5.50 11.01 4.45
CA ARG A 49 5.74 12.26 3.72
C ARG A 49 7.15 12.80 3.93
N ASN A 50 7.65 12.68 5.15
CA ASN A 50 8.85 13.38 5.61
C ASN A 50 9.93 12.39 6.02
N CYS A 51 10.79 12.05 5.07
CA CYS A 51 11.85 11.09 5.24
C CYS A 51 13.18 11.80 5.44
N LYS A 52 14.01 11.33 6.38
CA LYS A 52 15.34 11.94 6.64
C LYS A 52 16.30 11.85 5.44
N ALA A 53 16.06 10.93 4.49
CA ALA A 53 16.86 10.82 3.27
C ALA A 53 16.10 10.20 2.08
N LYS A 54 16.17 10.93 0.95
CA LYS A 54 16.22 10.53 -0.48
C LYS A 54 15.01 9.95 -1.24
N SER A 55 15.05 10.34 -2.53
CA SER A 55 14.24 9.98 -3.73
C SER A 55 12.98 10.81 -3.90
N LYS A 56 13.02 11.78 -4.82
CA LYS A 56 11.81 12.48 -5.27
C LYS A 56 11.08 11.58 -6.28
N ASN A 57 10.16 10.76 -5.80
CA ASN A 57 9.29 9.99 -6.68
C ASN A 57 8.05 10.83 -6.97
N LYS A 58 7.81 11.16 -8.24
CA LYS A 58 6.62 11.89 -8.66
C LYS A 58 5.57 10.89 -9.13
N ILE A 59 4.45 10.80 -8.41
CA ILE A 59 3.32 9.93 -8.77
C ILE A 59 2.10 10.76 -9.15
N VAL A 60 1.30 10.21 -10.06
CA VAL A 60 0.10 10.83 -10.61
C VAL A 60 -1.02 9.80 -10.57
N VAL A 61 -2.21 10.24 -10.16
CA VAL A 61 -3.41 9.41 -10.15
C VAL A 61 -3.77 8.97 -11.59
N GLY A 62 -4.24 7.73 -11.74
CA GLY A 62 -4.58 7.10 -13.02
C GLY A 62 -3.38 6.63 -13.83
N LYS A 63 -2.18 6.59 -13.23
CA LYS A 63 -0.97 6.03 -13.83
C LYS A 63 -0.53 4.76 -13.10
N GLU A 64 0.06 3.86 -13.86
CA GLU A 64 0.61 2.60 -13.38
C GLU A 64 2.09 2.73 -13.02
N TYR A 65 2.49 2.13 -11.90
CA TYR A 65 3.85 2.17 -11.40
C TYR A 65 4.29 0.80 -10.87
N PRO A 66 5.57 0.43 -11.04
CA PRO A 66 6.13 -0.72 -10.35
C PRO A 66 6.29 -0.38 -8.86
N LEU A 67 5.42 -0.93 -8.02
CA LEU A 67 5.46 -0.69 -6.58
C LEU A 67 6.02 -1.90 -5.85
N ARG A 68 6.94 -1.65 -4.93
CA ARG A 68 7.32 -2.62 -3.90
C ARG A 68 6.57 -2.26 -2.63
N ILE A 69 5.70 -3.15 -2.22
CA ILE A 69 4.86 -3.02 -1.05
C ILE A 69 5.19 -4.18 -0.12
N ASP A 70 5.44 -3.87 1.15
CA ASP A 70 5.72 -4.87 2.17
C ASP A 70 4.46 -4.98 3.05
N PRO A 71 3.91 -6.19 3.26
CA PRO A 71 2.68 -6.36 4.04
C PRO A 71 2.92 -5.92 5.47
N LEU A 72 1.92 -5.25 6.04
CA LEU A 72 1.91 -4.91 7.45
C LEU A 72 1.19 -6.03 8.19
N ASP A 73 1.85 -6.71 9.13
CA ASP A 73 1.26 -7.78 9.96
C ASP A 73 0.22 -7.28 10.99
N SER A 74 -0.33 -6.08 10.80
CA SER A 74 -1.28 -5.46 11.72
C SER A 74 -2.59 -5.16 11.03
N TYR A 75 -3.67 -5.58 11.68
CA TYR A 75 -5.03 -5.20 11.32
C TYR A 75 -5.24 -3.72 11.68
N PHE A 76 -5.38 -2.86 10.67
CA PHE A 76 -5.63 -1.43 10.85
C PHE A 76 -7.14 -1.20 10.87
N ASN A 77 -7.65 -0.74 12.01
CA ASN A 77 -9.07 -0.41 12.14
C ASN A 77 -9.32 1.09 11.92
N ASP A 78 -10.59 1.47 11.90
CA ASP A 78 -11.05 2.85 11.75
C ASP A 78 -10.37 3.80 12.77
N ASP A 79 -10.25 3.39 14.04
CA ASP A 79 -9.60 4.19 15.10
C ASP A 79 -8.11 4.45 14.79
N ASP A 80 -7.41 3.48 14.19
CA ASP A 80 -5.99 3.61 13.85
C ASP A 80 -5.79 4.57 12.67
N PHE A 81 -6.71 4.59 11.70
CA PHE A 81 -6.70 5.61 10.64
C PHE A 81 -6.91 7.01 11.22
N GLU A 82 -7.88 7.17 12.12
CA GLU A 82 -8.17 8.46 12.76
C GLU A 82 -7.00 8.96 13.63
N LYS A 83 -6.37 8.07 14.41
CA LYS A 83 -5.15 8.40 15.18
C LYS A 83 -4.02 8.90 14.28
N ASN A 84 -3.96 8.41 13.04
CA ASN A 84 -2.97 8.81 12.05
C ASN A 84 -3.39 10.04 11.23
N GLY A 85 -4.55 10.63 11.54
CA GLY A 85 -5.06 11.87 10.97
C GLY A 85 -5.92 11.70 9.72
N PHE A 86 -6.26 10.45 9.36
CA PHE A 86 -7.18 10.16 8.27
C PHE A 86 -8.61 10.07 8.81
N LYS A 87 -9.54 10.85 8.26
CA LYS A 87 -10.95 10.72 8.59
C LYS A 87 -11.55 9.56 7.82
N VAL A 88 -12.18 8.63 8.54
CA VAL A 88 -12.77 7.42 7.96
C VAL A 88 -13.95 7.75 7.02
N ASP A 89 -14.62 8.88 7.23
CA ASP A 89 -15.72 9.31 6.35
C ASP A 89 -15.24 9.80 4.97
N ASP A 90 -14.02 10.35 4.89
CA ASP A 90 -13.44 10.93 3.67
C ASP A 90 -12.82 9.86 2.74
N ILE A 91 -12.61 8.68 3.28
CA ILE A 91 -11.94 7.57 2.60
C ILE A 91 -12.89 6.39 2.68
N ASN A 92 -13.23 5.79 1.53
CA ASN A 92 -14.04 4.56 1.51
C ASN A 92 -13.21 3.34 1.96
N VAL A 93 -12.58 3.43 3.13
CA VAL A 93 -11.70 2.43 3.72
C VAL A 93 -12.48 1.29 4.32
N LYS A 94 -13.77 1.41 4.70
CA LYS A 94 -14.50 0.32 5.37
C LYS A 94 -14.58 -1.01 4.60
N SER A 95 -14.59 -0.95 3.26
CA SER A 95 -14.52 -2.16 2.42
C SER A 95 -13.09 -2.66 2.19
N LEU A 96 -12.09 -1.82 2.48
CA LEU A 96 -10.66 -2.05 2.26
C LEU A 96 -9.89 -2.32 3.58
N THR A 97 -10.44 -1.93 4.74
CA THR A 97 -9.90 -2.16 6.10
C THR A 97 -10.07 -3.61 6.56
N GLN A 98 -10.92 -4.37 5.87
CA GLN A 98 -10.95 -5.83 5.97
C GLN A 98 -9.85 -6.49 5.11
N GLY A 99 -9.09 -5.71 4.33
CA GLY A 99 -8.01 -6.17 3.45
C GLY A 99 -6.61 -5.91 4.00
N THR A 100 -5.61 -6.38 3.27
CA THR A 100 -4.19 -6.20 3.62
C THR A 100 -3.77 -4.75 3.39
N ILE A 101 -3.18 -4.15 4.42
CA ILE A 101 -2.53 -2.84 4.33
C ILE A 101 -1.04 -3.06 4.23
N TYR A 102 -0.39 -2.26 3.38
CA TYR A 102 1.02 -2.35 3.12
C TYR A 102 1.74 -1.07 3.50
N MET A 103 3.00 -1.19 3.87
CA MET A 103 3.92 -0.06 3.92
C MET A 103 4.82 -0.06 2.68
N SER A 104 5.20 1.13 2.22
CA SER A 104 6.20 1.25 1.17
C SER A 104 7.22 2.33 1.48
N ASN A 105 8.45 1.91 1.78
CA ASN A 105 9.58 2.81 1.94
C ASN A 105 10.09 3.36 0.59
N ASN A 106 9.76 2.71 -0.52
CA ASN A 106 10.10 3.23 -1.86
C ASN A 106 9.26 4.45 -2.25
N LEU A 107 8.15 4.65 -1.55
CA LEU A 107 7.25 5.77 -1.69
C LEU A 107 7.53 6.84 -0.62
N CYS A 108 8.65 6.76 0.09
CA CYS A 108 9.04 7.78 1.05
C CYS A 108 9.34 9.10 0.33
N GLY A 109 8.78 10.21 0.80
CA GLY A 109 9.07 11.53 0.21
C GLY A 109 8.46 11.70 -1.18
N LEU A 110 7.34 11.03 -1.44
CA LEU A 110 6.57 11.20 -2.68
C LEU A 110 6.17 12.65 -2.89
N TYR A 111 6.26 13.06 -4.15
CA TYR A 111 5.73 14.31 -4.66
C TYR A 111 4.49 14.01 -5.48
N ILE A 112 3.38 14.63 -5.10
CA ILE A 112 2.10 14.47 -5.80
C ILE A 112 1.96 15.62 -6.79
N SER A 113 1.60 15.30 -8.03
CA SER A 113 1.09 16.29 -8.97
C SER A 113 -0.41 16.16 -9.01
N GLU A 114 -1.12 17.11 -8.42
CA GLU A 114 -2.54 17.28 -8.70
C GLU A 114 -2.65 18.00 -10.04
N LYS A 115 -3.54 17.53 -10.91
CA LYS A 115 -3.86 18.16 -12.19
C LYS A 115 -4.95 19.19 -11.98
#